data_AF-A0A6A1WKH4-F1
#
_entry.id   AF-A0A6A1WKH4-F1
#
_cell.length_a   1.000
_cell.length_b   1.000
_cell.length_c   1.000
_cell.angle_alpha   90.00
_cell.angle_beta   90.00
_cell.angle_gamma   90.00
#
_symmetry.space_group_name_H-M   'P 1'
#
loop_
_entity.id
_entity.type
_entity.pdbx_description
1 polymer ?
#
loop_
_entity_poly.entity_id
_entity_poly.type
_entity_poly.pdbx_seq_one_letter_code
_entity_poly.pdbx_strand_id
1 'polypeptide(L)'
;MVNQKSVMAVIRAARPSFRNNHDKIAFAVHASFLAAGYVLTATGPPAFSENALSSASTDEVGTDQWNEQDDEYAFVYTSPEKGKKVLVKCLAMNDKLLVDALAEGASEPVHLEINVGDYVEENGGTNYSAQFKKLAELVKRLDTEVLSKLDGSPQPGLSISGSR
;
A
#
# COMPACT_ATOMS: atom_id res chain seq x y z
N MET A 1 -8.21 11.37 -6.28
CA MET A 1 -9.10 10.41 -5.60
C MET A 1 -9.08 9.10 -6.35
N VAL A 2 -8.62 8.05 -5.69
CA VAL A 2 -8.58 6.70 -6.26
C VAL A 2 -9.99 6.13 -6.31
N ASN A 3 -10.30 5.26 -7.28
CA ASN A 3 -11.61 4.61 -7.37
C ASN A 3 -11.48 3.13 -7.77
N GLN A 4 -12.57 2.39 -7.60
CA GLN A 4 -12.61 0.95 -7.89
C GLN A 4 -12.17 0.61 -9.32
N LYS A 5 -12.51 1.44 -10.32
CA LYS A 5 -12.20 1.14 -11.72
C LYS A 5 -10.71 1.23 -11.99
N SER A 6 -10.03 2.26 -11.46
CA SER A 6 -8.57 2.39 -11.62
C SER A 6 -7.83 1.27 -10.88
N VAL A 7 -8.22 0.95 -9.66
CA VAL A 7 -7.63 -0.16 -8.89
C VAL A 7 -7.81 -1.50 -9.60
N MET A 8 -9.03 -1.82 -10.05
CA MET A 8 -9.29 -3.06 -10.79
C MET A 8 -8.55 -3.11 -12.13
N ALA A 9 -8.33 -1.97 -12.80
CA ALA A 9 -7.52 -1.92 -14.00
C ALA A 9 -6.06 -2.29 -13.72
N VAL A 10 -5.47 -1.77 -12.64
CA VAL A 10 -4.11 -2.13 -12.20
C VAL A 10 -4.02 -3.63 -11.88
N ILE A 11 -4.97 -4.17 -11.10
CA ILE A 11 -5.01 -5.61 -10.77
C ILE A 11 -5.03 -6.46 -12.05
N ARG A 12 -5.89 -6.12 -13.01
CA ARG A 12 -6.00 -6.85 -14.28
C ARG A 12 -4.76 -6.72 -15.16
N ALA A 13 -4.10 -5.57 -15.15
CA ALA A 13 -2.89 -5.33 -15.91
C ALA A 13 -1.71 -6.15 -15.35
N ALA A 14 -1.55 -6.18 -14.04
CA ALA A 14 -0.49 -6.92 -13.36
C ALA A 14 -0.70 -8.45 -13.38
N ARG A 15 -1.95 -8.90 -13.51
CA ARG A 15 -2.33 -10.33 -13.48
C ARG A 15 -1.69 -11.11 -12.32
N PRO A 16 -1.83 -10.64 -11.07
CA PRO A 16 -1.19 -11.27 -9.94
C PRO A 16 -1.72 -12.70 -9.72
N SER A 17 -0.86 -13.56 -9.23
CA SER A 17 -1.26 -14.83 -8.63
C SER A 17 -1.53 -14.63 -7.15
N PHE A 18 -2.68 -15.12 -6.67
CA PHE A 18 -3.06 -15.03 -5.25
C PHE A 18 -3.01 -16.42 -4.63
N ARG A 19 -2.14 -16.59 -3.63
CA ARG A 19 -1.99 -17.82 -2.84
C ARG A 19 -3.13 -18.01 -1.85
N ASN A 20 -3.67 -16.91 -1.33
CA ASN A 20 -4.69 -16.88 -0.28
C ASN A 20 -5.53 -15.59 -0.36
N ASN A 21 -6.45 -15.40 0.58
CA ASN A 21 -7.30 -14.21 0.63
C ASN A 21 -6.57 -12.94 1.12
N HIS A 22 -5.50 -13.07 1.91
CA HIS A 22 -4.68 -11.93 2.31
C HIS A 22 -3.93 -11.33 1.12
N ASP A 23 -3.40 -12.17 0.21
CA ASP A 23 -2.79 -11.74 -1.04
C ASP A 23 -3.73 -10.81 -1.83
N LYS A 24 -5.01 -11.16 -1.95
CA LYS A 24 -6.01 -10.33 -2.67
C LYS A 24 -6.09 -8.91 -2.09
N ILE A 25 -6.13 -8.79 -0.76
CA ILE A 25 -6.26 -7.50 -0.07
C ILE A 25 -4.94 -6.73 -0.10
N ALA A 26 -3.80 -7.38 0.18
CA ALA A 26 -2.48 -6.77 0.09
C ALA A 26 -2.19 -6.24 -1.32
N PHE A 27 -2.57 -6.98 -2.36
CA PHE A 27 -2.44 -6.51 -3.73
C PHE A 27 -3.42 -5.37 -4.06
N ALA A 28 -4.63 -5.36 -3.47
CA ALA A 28 -5.53 -4.21 -3.60
C ALA A 28 -4.97 -2.94 -2.93
N VAL A 29 -4.23 -3.07 -1.84
CA VAL A 29 -3.45 -1.96 -1.25
C VAL A 29 -2.43 -1.47 -2.27
N HIS A 30 -1.56 -2.35 -2.78
CA HIS A 30 -0.56 -2.01 -3.80
C HIS A 30 -1.19 -1.31 -5.03
N ALA A 31 -2.26 -1.90 -5.57
CA ALA A 31 -2.96 -1.35 -6.73
C ALA A 31 -3.60 0.02 -6.44
N SER A 32 -3.98 0.31 -5.19
CA SER A 32 -4.48 1.62 -4.78
C SER A 32 -3.38 2.68 -4.77
N PHE A 33 -2.16 2.33 -4.34
CA PHE A 33 -1.00 3.23 -4.44
C PHE A 33 -0.65 3.54 -5.90
N LEU A 34 -0.56 2.53 -6.77
CA LEU A 34 -0.30 2.78 -8.21
C LEU A 34 -1.41 3.61 -8.86
N ALA A 35 -2.67 3.34 -8.52
CA ALA A 35 -3.80 4.11 -9.02
C ALA A 35 -3.84 5.57 -8.50
N ALA A 36 -3.17 5.86 -7.38
CA ALA A 36 -2.94 7.22 -6.87
C ALA A 36 -1.74 7.92 -7.54
N GLY A 37 -0.98 7.22 -8.40
CA GLY A 37 0.18 7.78 -9.10
C GLY A 37 1.52 7.53 -8.40
N TYR A 38 1.56 6.72 -7.34
CA TYR A 38 2.82 6.30 -6.73
C TYR A 38 3.56 5.33 -7.66
N VAL A 39 4.88 5.40 -7.66
CA VAL A 39 5.75 4.52 -8.46
C VAL A 39 6.37 3.48 -7.55
N LEU A 40 6.21 2.19 -7.85
CA LEU A 40 6.80 1.10 -7.07
C LEU A 40 8.31 1.03 -7.34
N THR A 41 9.13 1.12 -6.30
CA THR A 41 10.60 1.08 -6.40
C THR A 41 11.23 -0.12 -5.70
N ALA A 42 10.50 -0.78 -4.80
CA ALA A 42 10.91 -2.05 -4.21
C ALA A 42 9.69 -2.83 -3.72
N THR A 43 9.76 -4.16 -3.77
CA THR A 43 8.76 -5.07 -3.22
C THR A 43 9.46 -6.33 -2.72
N GLY A 44 8.80 -7.17 -1.91
CA GLY A 44 9.39 -8.41 -1.42
C GLY A 44 10.66 -8.16 -0.58
N PRO A 45 11.69 -9.05 -0.63
CA PRO A 45 12.86 -8.94 0.25
C PRO A 45 13.57 -7.57 0.24
N PRO A 46 13.77 -6.89 -0.91
CA PRO A 46 14.29 -5.53 -0.93
C PRO A 46 13.49 -4.50 -0.11
N ALA A 47 12.16 -4.62 -0.07
CA ALA A 47 11.29 -3.70 0.67
C ALA A 47 11.30 -3.95 2.19
N PHE A 48 11.76 -5.11 2.63
CA PHE A 48 11.99 -5.42 4.05
C PHE A 48 13.35 -4.96 4.57
N SER A 49 14.25 -4.49 3.70
CA SER A 49 15.57 -4.03 4.14
C SER A 49 15.48 -2.80 5.06
N GLU A 50 16.38 -2.72 6.04
CA GLU A 50 16.47 -1.57 6.96
C GLU A 50 16.67 -0.23 6.22
N ASN A 51 17.30 -0.28 5.05
CA ASN A 51 17.61 0.88 4.22
C ASN A 51 16.57 1.12 3.11
N ALA A 52 15.41 0.45 3.16
CA ALA A 52 14.38 0.52 2.11
C ALA A 52 13.96 1.97 1.79
N LEU A 53 13.79 2.80 2.83
CA LEU A 53 13.45 4.22 2.69
C LEU A 53 14.64 5.12 2.35
N SER A 54 15.87 4.76 2.72
CA SER A 54 17.06 5.59 2.52
C SER A 54 17.86 5.26 1.25
N SER A 55 17.50 4.16 0.57
CA SER A 55 18.11 3.78 -0.71
C SER A 55 17.98 4.92 -1.73
N ALA A 56 19.04 5.20 -2.49
CA ALA A 56 19.03 6.25 -3.51
C ALA A 56 18.32 5.83 -4.81
N SER A 57 18.11 4.53 -5.05
CA SER A 57 17.42 4.08 -6.26
C SER A 57 15.95 4.49 -6.23
N THR A 58 15.47 5.01 -7.35
CA THR A 58 14.08 5.37 -7.63
C THR A 58 13.56 4.64 -8.87
N ASP A 59 14.29 3.61 -9.31
CA ASP A 59 13.94 2.85 -10.49
C ASP A 59 12.62 2.12 -10.27
N GLU A 60 11.75 2.16 -11.28
CA GLU A 60 10.50 1.45 -11.23
C GLU A 60 10.75 -0.07 -11.36
N VAL A 61 10.11 -0.85 -10.50
CA VAL A 61 10.23 -2.31 -10.47
C VAL A 61 8.90 -3.00 -10.74
N GLY A 62 8.97 -4.25 -11.19
CA GLY A 62 7.81 -5.13 -11.28
C GLY A 62 7.33 -5.62 -9.90
N THR A 63 6.28 -6.43 -9.91
CA THR A 63 5.75 -7.09 -8.72
C THR A 63 6.38 -8.45 -8.49
N ASP A 64 7.63 -8.66 -8.87
CA ASP A 64 8.31 -9.93 -8.65
C ASP A 64 8.46 -10.18 -7.14
N GLN A 65 8.20 -11.42 -6.70
CA GLN A 65 8.42 -11.86 -5.31
C GLN A 65 7.62 -11.09 -4.23
N TRP A 66 6.60 -10.32 -4.63
CA TRP A 66 5.85 -9.43 -3.75
C TRP A 66 5.11 -10.15 -2.60
N ASN A 67 4.76 -11.42 -2.82
CA ASN A 67 4.10 -12.30 -1.87
C ASN A 67 4.95 -13.56 -1.62
N GLU A 68 6.28 -13.45 -1.52
CA GLU A 68 7.10 -14.61 -1.16
C GLU A 68 7.14 -14.88 0.35
N GLN A 69 7.14 -13.83 1.16
CA GLN A 69 7.09 -13.96 2.61
C GLN A 69 5.69 -14.49 3.02
N ASP A 70 5.68 -15.36 4.02
CA ASP A 70 4.44 -15.82 4.63
C ASP A 70 3.91 -14.73 5.55
N ASP A 71 2.61 -14.46 5.41
CA ASP A 71 1.86 -13.47 6.20
C ASP A 71 2.35 -12.01 6.15
N GLU A 72 3.48 -11.70 5.51
CA GLU A 72 4.01 -10.34 5.40
C GLU A 72 4.15 -9.87 3.95
N TYR A 73 3.85 -8.60 3.71
CA TYR A 73 4.03 -7.93 2.42
C TYR A 73 4.69 -6.58 2.66
N ALA A 74 5.63 -6.21 1.81
CA ALA A 74 6.26 -4.90 1.87
C ALA A 74 6.42 -4.31 0.48
N PHE A 75 6.15 -3.01 0.38
CA PHE A 75 6.28 -2.23 -0.84
C PHE A 75 6.90 -0.88 -0.51
N VAL A 76 7.81 -0.42 -1.35
CA VAL A 76 8.36 0.94 -1.27
C VAL A 76 7.95 1.67 -2.54
N TYR A 77 7.45 2.89 -2.34
CA TYR A 77 7.03 3.76 -3.43
C TYR A 77 7.74 5.09 -3.39
N THR A 78 7.84 5.74 -4.54
CA THR A 78 8.07 7.19 -4.63
C THR A 78 6.74 7.92 -4.82
N SER A 79 6.49 8.95 -4.01
CA SER A 79 5.30 9.81 -4.09
C SER A 79 5.34 10.70 -5.35
N PRO A 80 4.20 10.86 -6.04
CA PRO A 80 4.12 11.67 -7.25
C PRO A 80 4.34 13.17 -7.01
N GLU A 81 4.04 13.69 -5.81
CA GLU A 81 4.04 15.14 -5.56
C GLU A 81 5.34 15.67 -4.95
N LYS A 82 6.04 14.84 -4.17
CA LYS A 82 7.18 15.30 -3.35
C LYS A 82 8.48 14.56 -3.65
N GLY A 83 8.45 13.52 -4.50
CA GLY A 83 9.58 12.63 -4.75
C GLY A 83 10.08 11.86 -3.53
N LYS A 84 9.36 11.97 -2.40
CA LYS A 84 9.66 11.28 -1.14
C LYS A 84 9.24 9.83 -1.19
N LYS A 85 9.96 8.98 -0.47
CA LYS A 85 9.60 7.57 -0.38
C LYS A 85 8.48 7.30 0.63
N VAL A 86 7.74 6.23 0.39
CA VAL A 86 6.75 5.67 1.32
C VAL A 86 6.95 4.17 1.40
N LEU A 87 7.11 3.65 2.61
CA LEU A 87 7.16 2.23 2.91
C LEU A 87 5.78 1.78 3.37
N VAL A 88 5.21 0.78 2.72
CA VAL A 88 3.93 0.18 3.09
C VAL A 88 4.18 -1.26 3.46
N LYS A 89 3.92 -1.61 4.72
CA LYS A 89 3.94 -2.98 5.22
C LYS A 89 2.52 -3.46 5.46
N CYS A 90 2.26 -4.70 5.08
CA CYS A 90 1.02 -5.39 5.40
C CYS A 90 1.35 -6.65 6.19
N LEU A 91 0.68 -6.87 7.32
CA LEU A 91 0.80 -8.07 8.14
C LEU A 91 -0.55 -8.77 8.21
N ALA A 92 -0.60 -10.00 7.73
CA ALA A 92 -1.74 -10.89 7.89
C ALA A 92 -1.76 -11.42 9.33
N MET A 93 -2.90 -11.26 10.00
CA MET A 93 -3.10 -11.72 11.36
C MET A 93 -4.53 -12.23 11.51
N ASN A 94 -4.67 -13.56 11.55
CA ASN A 94 -5.95 -14.25 11.57
C ASN A 94 -6.81 -13.93 10.33
N ASP A 95 -7.94 -13.24 10.53
CA ASP A 95 -8.88 -12.80 9.49
C ASP A 95 -8.66 -11.33 9.08
N LYS A 96 -7.57 -10.72 9.55
CA LYS A 96 -7.24 -9.31 9.32
C LYS A 96 -5.96 -9.14 8.53
N LEU A 97 -5.91 -8.05 7.77
CA LEU A 97 -4.68 -7.47 7.26
C LEU A 97 -4.45 -6.12 7.95
N LEU A 98 -3.34 -5.99 8.66
CA LEU A 98 -2.86 -4.74 9.23
C LEU A 98 -2.02 -4.03 8.18
N VAL A 99 -2.29 -2.77 7.89
CA VAL A 99 -1.57 -1.96 6.90
C VAL A 99 -0.91 -0.79 7.62
N ASP A 100 0.42 -0.71 7.54
CA ASP A 100 1.22 0.39 8.07
C ASP A 100 1.95 1.09 6.93
N ALA A 101 1.68 2.37 6.73
CA ALA A 101 2.33 3.19 5.71
C ALA A 101 3.15 4.32 6.33
N LEU A 102 4.46 4.33 6.11
CA LEU A 102 5.40 5.30 6.65
C LEU A 102 6.02 6.13 5.53
N ALA A 103 5.76 7.43 5.54
CA ALA A 103 6.42 8.37 4.64
C ALA A 103 7.83 8.73 5.12
N GLU A 104 8.73 8.99 4.17
CA GLU A 104 10.10 9.40 4.45
C GLU A 104 10.15 10.70 5.28
N GLY A 105 10.78 10.60 6.45
CA GLY A 105 10.90 11.66 7.44
C GLY A 105 9.68 11.83 8.35
N ALA A 106 8.65 10.98 8.24
CA ALA A 106 7.58 10.89 9.23
C ALA A 106 8.06 10.12 10.48
N SER A 107 7.54 10.50 11.65
CA SER A 107 7.87 9.83 12.92
C SER A 107 7.02 8.59 13.19
N GLU A 108 5.78 8.58 12.67
CA GLU A 108 4.79 7.52 12.93
C GLU A 108 4.14 7.06 11.62
N PRO A 109 3.82 5.77 11.49
CA PRO A 109 3.09 5.26 10.34
C PRO A 109 1.60 5.60 10.40
N VAL A 110 0.97 5.65 9.24
CA VAL A 110 -0.49 5.62 9.11
C VAL A 110 -0.94 4.16 9.16
N HIS A 111 -1.77 3.84 10.14
CA HIS A 111 -2.25 2.48 10.38
C HIS A 111 -3.71 2.27 9.93
N LEU A 112 -4.00 1.11 9.35
CA LEU A 112 -5.36 0.67 8.98
C LEU A 112 -5.52 -0.84 9.20
N GLU A 113 -6.58 -1.26 9.89
CA GLU A 113 -7.00 -2.66 9.96
C GLU A 113 -8.12 -2.98 8.96
N ILE A 114 -7.96 -4.11 8.26
CA ILE A 114 -8.92 -4.59 7.26
C ILE A 114 -9.32 -6.03 7.57
N ASN A 115 -10.59 -6.28 7.87
CA ASN A 115 -11.11 -7.65 7.92
C ASN A 115 -11.19 -8.19 6.49
N VAL A 116 -10.44 -9.25 6.20
CA VAL A 116 -10.31 -9.81 4.85
C VAL A 116 -11.64 -10.36 4.35
N GLY A 117 -12.36 -11.07 5.21
CA GLY A 117 -13.66 -11.67 4.91
C GLY A 117 -14.74 -10.68 4.45
N ASP A 118 -14.60 -9.39 4.75
CA ASP A 118 -15.55 -8.36 4.33
C ASP A 118 -15.45 -8.04 2.83
N TYR A 119 -14.29 -8.25 2.21
CA TYR A 119 -13.99 -7.75 0.85
C TYR A 119 -13.69 -8.87 -0.16
N VAL A 120 -13.23 -10.04 0.29
CA VAL A 120 -12.92 -11.16 -0.61
C VAL A 120 -14.13 -12.05 -0.89
N GLU A 121 -14.11 -12.62 -2.09
CA GLU A 121 -14.97 -13.73 -2.50
C GLU A 121 -14.07 -14.95 -2.78
N GLU A 122 -14.41 -16.10 -2.22
CA GLU A 122 -13.58 -17.30 -2.29
C GLU A 122 -13.65 -17.98 -3.65
N ASN A 123 -14.82 -17.95 -4.29
CA ASN A 123 -15.12 -18.68 -5.52
C ASN A 123 -15.07 -17.83 -6.81
N GLY A 124 -14.27 -16.76 -6.82
CA GLY A 124 -14.19 -15.83 -7.97
C GLY A 124 -13.51 -16.38 -9.24
N GLY A 125 -12.93 -17.58 -9.18
CA GLY A 125 -12.23 -18.20 -10.31
C GLY A 125 -11.09 -17.33 -10.85
N THR A 126 -10.90 -17.30 -12.17
CA THR A 126 -9.86 -16.48 -12.84
C THR A 126 -10.29 -15.03 -13.11
N ASN A 127 -11.54 -14.67 -12.82
CA ASN A 127 -12.03 -13.30 -13.02
C ASN A 127 -11.75 -12.46 -11.77
N TYR A 128 -10.73 -11.60 -11.84
CA TYR A 128 -10.35 -10.73 -10.72
C TYR A 128 -11.53 -9.92 -10.13
N SER A 129 -12.49 -9.47 -10.95
CA SER A 129 -13.63 -8.71 -10.42
C SER A 129 -14.59 -9.56 -9.60
N ALA A 130 -14.68 -10.86 -9.87
CA ALA A 130 -15.50 -11.79 -9.11
C ALA A 130 -14.80 -12.27 -7.83
N GLN A 131 -13.52 -11.94 -7.62
CA GLN A 131 -12.78 -12.27 -6.41
C GLN A 131 -12.95 -11.23 -5.29
N PHE A 132 -13.65 -10.12 -5.56
CA PHE A 132 -13.96 -9.05 -4.60
C PHE A 132 -15.45 -8.70 -4.61
N LYS A 133 -16.07 -8.60 -3.43
CA LYS A 133 -17.51 -8.24 -3.29
C LYS A 133 -17.77 -6.78 -2.94
N LYS A 134 -16.84 -6.11 -2.24
CA LYS A 134 -16.99 -4.72 -1.76
C LYS A 134 -15.77 -3.84 -2.11
N LEU A 135 -15.21 -4.01 -3.31
CA LEU A 135 -13.97 -3.32 -3.68
C LEU A 135 -14.09 -1.78 -3.65
N ALA A 136 -15.25 -1.21 -4.02
CA ALA A 136 -15.45 0.24 -3.91
C ALA A 136 -15.28 0.77 -2.47
N GLU A 137 -15.81 0.03 -1.49
CA GLU A 137 -15.71 0.39 -0.08
C GLU A 137 -14.26 0.26 0.41
N LEU A 138 -13.58 -0.83 0.03
CA LEU A 138 -12.16 -1.03 0.35
C LEU A 138 -11.29 0.11 -0.18
N VAL A 139 -11.45 0.45 -1.47
CA VAL A 139 -10.68 1.52 -2.10
C VAL A 139 -10.97 2.87 -1.46
N LYS A 140 -12.24 3.13 -1.13
CA LYS A 140 -12.61 4.36 -0.42
C LYS A 140 -11.91 4.45 0.94
N ARG A 141 -11.89 3.36 1.73
CA ARG A 141 -11.19 3.31 3.02
C ARG A 141 -9.69 3.54 2.85
N LEU A 142 -9.05 2.90 1.88
CA LEU A 142 -7.61 3.10 1.59
C LEU A 142 -7.31 4.55 1.20
N ASP A 143 -8.15 5.16 0.36
CA ASP A 143 -8.03 6.57 -0.05
C ASP A 143 -8.14 7.50 1.18
N THR A 144 -9.16 7.32 2.03
CA THR A 144 -9.44 8.24 3.16
C THR A 144 -8.61 7.99 4.42
N GLU A 145 -8.26 6.73 4.68
CA GLU A 145 -7.63 6.34 5.95
C GLU A 145 -6.12 6.21 5.83
N VAL A 146 -5.58 6.01 4.61
CA VAL A 146 -4.15 5.85 4.33
C VAL A 146 -3.63 6.94 3.41
N LEU A 147 -4.03 6.92 2.12
CA LEU A 147 -3.42 7.77 1.09
C LEU A 147 -3.54 9.26 1.42
N SER A 148 -4.75 9.75 1.74
CA SER A 148 -4.96 11.17 2.04
C SER A 148 -4.23 11.66 3.31
N LYS A 149 -3.78 10.75 4.19
CA LYS A 149 -3.04 11.10 5.40
C LYS A 149 -1.53 11.12 5.17
N LEU A 150 -1.02 10.43 4.14
CA LEU A 150 0.40 10.42 3.78
C LEU A 150 0.87 11.76 3.20
N ASP A 151 0.00 12.50 2.51
CA ASP A 151 0.34 13.79 1.92
C ASP A 151 0.43 14.95 2.93
N GLY A 152 0.10 14.66 4.20
CA GLY A 152 0.45 15.45 5.37
C GLY A 152 -0.71 16.23 5.98
N SER A 153 -0.80 16.16 7.31
CA SER A 153 -1.04 17.40 8.08
C SER A 153 0.31 18.10 8.22
N PRO A 154 0.40 19.43 8.03
CA PRO A 154 1.57 20.19 8.47
C PRO A 154 1.71 19.99 9.99
N GLN A 155 2.90 19.59 10.47
CA GLN A 155 3.24 19.87 11.86
C GLN A 155 3.37 21.39 12.00
N PRO A 156 2.75 22.03 13.01
CA PRO A 156 3.10 23.39 13.37
C PRO A 156 4.58 23.41 13.70
N GLY A 157 5.37 24.11 12.89
CA GLY A 157 6.79 24.29 13.14
C GLY A 157 6.99 24.81 14.56
N LEU A 158 7.86 24.16 15.32
CA LEU A 158 8.40 24.71 16.55
C LEU A 158 9.06 26.04 16.19
N SER A 159 8.33 27.13 16.46
CA SER A 159 8.88 28.49 16.47
C SER A 159 10.01 28.52 17.49
N ILE A 160 11.25 28.43 17.02
CA ILE A 160 12.41 28.79 17.83
C ILE A 160 12.33 30.30 18.03
N SER A 161 11.65 30.70 19.10
CA SER A 161 11.76 32.05 19.64
C SER A 161 13.15 32.15 20.26
N GLY A 162 14.10 32.66 19.48
CA GLY A 162 15.34 33.19 20.04
C GLY A 162 15.02 34.23 21.11
N SER A 163 15.72 34.17 22.23
CA SER A 163 15.78 35.27 23.18
C SER A 163 17.22 35.42 23.62
N ARG A 164 17.62 36.69 23.57
CA ARG A 164 18.96 37.26 23.72
C ARG A 164 19.64 36.90 25.04
#